data_AF-A0A661AR97-F1
#
_entry.id   AF-A0A661AR97-F1
#
_cell.length_a   1.000
_cell.length_b   1.000
_cell.length_c   1.000
_cell.angle_alpha   90.00
_cell.angle_beta   90.00
_cell.angle_gamma   90.00
#
_symmetry.space_group_name_H-M   'P 1'
#
loop_
_entity.id
_entity.type
_entity.pdbx_description
1 polymer ?
#
loop_
_entity_poly.entity_id
_entity_poly.type
_entity_poly.pdbx_seq_one_letter_code
_entity_poly.pdbx_strand_id
1 'polypeptide(L)' 'MRLVVDSNVFVSALDPKDIFHSLCRRVFEKILENKLKVYSPSLVLVEVTCAIRRRTKRGISVVDPSRLRL' A
#
# COMPACT_ATOMS: atom_id res chain seq x y z
N MET A 1 -2.31 21.57 -0.93
CA MET A 1 -3.36 20.65 -1.47
C MET A 1 -3.41 19.42 -0.57
N ARG A 2 -4.60 18.91 -0.23
CA ARG A 2 -4.78 17.69 0.59
C ARG A 2 -5.13 16.54 -0.36
N LEU A 3 -4.42 15.41 -0.26
CA LEU A 3 -4.63 14.25 -1.12
C LEU A 3 -5.10 13.08 -0.27
N VAL A 4 -6.22 12.46 -0.66
CA VAL A 4 -6.65 11.18 -0.08
C VAL A 4 -6.08 10.07 -0.96
N VAL A 5 -5.42 9.10 -0.34
CA VAL A 5 -4.77 7.99 -1.05
C VAL A 5 -5.44 6.68 -0.72
N ASP A 6 -5.79 5.94 -1.75
CA ASP A 6 -6.42 4.62 -1.68
C ASP A 6 -5.38 3.49 -1.75
N SER A 7 -5.78 2.27 -1.39
CA SER A 7 -4.91 1.11 -1.29
C SER A 7 -4.23 0.74 -2.62
N ASN A 8 -4.89 0.97 -3.76
CA ASN A 8 -4.30 0.73 -5.08
C ASN A 8 -3.02 1.53 -5.33
N VAL A 9 -2.94 2.79 -4.89
CA VAL A 9 -1.76 3.66 -5.09
C VAL A 9 -0.57 3.10 -4.32
N PHE A 10 -0.79 2.64 -3.07
CA PHE A 10 0.25 1.97 -2.29
C PHE A 10 0.74 0.70 -2.98
N VAL A 11 -0.20 -0.16 -3.42
CA VAL A 11 0.13 -1.45 -4.02
C VAL A 11 0.88 -1.25 -5.34
N SER A 12 0.40 -0.39 -6.24
CA SER A 12 1.07 -0.11 -7.52
C SER A 12 2.44 0.57 -7.31
N ALA A 13 2.60 1.45 -6.31
CA ALA A 13 3.90 2.03 -5.98
C ALA A 13 4.94 0.99 -5.51
N LEU A 14 4.49 -0.15 -5.00
CA LEU A 14 5.34 -1.23 -4.46
C LEU A 14 5.55 -2.39 -5.43
N ASP A 15 4.80 -2.46 -6.53
CA ASP A 15 4.86 -3.54 -7.53
C ASP A 15 5.47 -3.03 -8.84
N PRO A 16 6.76 -3.33 -9.14
CA PRO A 16 7.43 -2.87 -10.36
C PRO A 16 6.81 -3.38 -11.66
N LYS A 17 5.94 -4.40 -11.60
CA LYS A 17 5.25 -4.97 -12.76
C LYS A 17 3.92 -4.28 -13.06
N ASP A 18 3.45 -3.42 -12.15
CA ASP A 18 2.21 -2.68 -12.32
C ASP A 18 2.41 -1.53 -13.32
N ILE A 19 1.47 -1.37 -14.26
CA ILE A 19 1.55 -0.34 -15.31
C ILE A 19 1.58 1.09 -14.73
N PHE A 20 1.06 1.27 -13.51
CA PHE A 20 1.05 2.55 -12.82
C PHE A 20 2.22 2.73 -11.85
N HIS A 21 3.17 1.79 -11.80
CA HIS A 21 4.28 1.80 -10.85
C HIS A 21 5.04 3.12 -10.85
N SER A 22 5.49 3.58 -12.02
CA SER A 22 6.28 4.81 -12.16
C SER A 22 5.52 6.06 -11.69
N LEU A 23 4.22 6.12 -11.95
CA LEU A 23 3.36 7.21 -11.53
C LEU A 23 3.15 7.20 -10.01
N CYS A 24 2.74 6.07 -9.45
CA CYS A 24 2.47 5.93 -8.02
C CYS A 24 3.74 6.08 -7.19
N ARG A 25 4.90 5.60 -7.69
CA ARG A 25 6.20 5.79 -7.05
C ARG A 25 6.55 7.27 -6.88
N ARG A 26 6.33 8.09 -7.91
CA ARG A 26 6.54 9.55 -7.85
C ARG A 26 5.63 10.23 -6.83
N VAL A 27 4.41 9.75 -6.64
CA VAL A 27 3.53 10.26 -5.58
C VAL A 27 4.17 10.00 -4.22
N PHE A 28 4.68 8.79 -3.98
CA PHE A 28 5.36 8.43 -2.72
C PHE A 28 6.62 9.24 -2.47
N GLU A 29 7.44 9.47 -3.48
CA GLU A 29 8.62 10.34 -3.37
C GLU A 29 8.24 11.74 -2.91
N LYS A 30 7.18 12.33 -3.49
CA LYS A 30 6.67 13.65 -3.05
C LYS A 30 6.10 13.64 -1.64
N ILE A 31 5.54 12.52 -1.17
CA ILE A 31 5.10 12.35 0.22
C ILE A 31 6.32 12.35 1.14
N LEU A 32 7.35 11.55 0.82
CA LEU A 32 8.59 11.45 1.61
C LEU A 32 9.35 12.79 1.68
N GLU A 33 9.32 13.56 0.59
CA GLU A 33 9.87 14.92 0.54
C GLU A 33 9.00 15.96 1.27
N ASN A 34 7.94 15.54 1.97
CA ASN A 34 6.95 16.40 2.63
C ASN A 34 6.25 17.43 1.71
N LYS A 35 6.28 17.20 0.39
CA LYS A 35 5.64 18.07 -0.61
C LYS A 35 4.13 17.82 -0.74
N LEU A 36 3.63 16.70 -0.22
CA LEU A 36 2.22 16.33 -0.24
C LEU A 36 1.73 16.01 1.17
N LYS A 37 0.64 16.66 1.59
CA LYS A 37 -0.09 16.28 2.80
C LYS A 37 -1.15 15.24 2.46
N VAL A 38 -0.94 14.01 2.94
CA VAL A 38 -1.74 12.84 2.58
C VAL A 38 -2.57 12.35 3.75
N TYR A 39 -3.77 11.86 3.43
CA TYR A 39 -4.69 11.23 4.35
C TYR A 39 -5.15 9.89 3.78
N SER A 40 -5.39 8.93 4.65
CA SER A 40 -6.03 7.67 4.30
C SER A 40 -6.81 7.15 5.51
N PRO A 41 -7.98 6.54 5.33
CA PRO A 41 -8.60 5.74 6.39
C PRO A 41 -7.63 4.66 6.87
N SER A 42 -7.65 4.31 8.15
CA SER A 42 -6.82 3.24 8.72
C SER A 42 -7.06 1.88 8.03
N LEU A 43 -8.28 1.66 7.52
CA LEU A 43 -8.65 0.46 6.76
C LEU A 43 -7.80 0.26 5.51
N VAL A 44 -7.32 1.33 4.87
CA VAL A 44 -6.45 1.26 3.69
C VAL A 44 -5.18 0.47 4.00
N LEU A 45 -4.60 0.57 5.21
CA LEU A 45 -3.42 -0.21 5.58
C LEU A 45 -3.71 -1.72 5.62
N VAL A 46 -4.91 -2.11 6.05
CA VAL A 46 -5.35 -3.51 6.07
C VAL A 46 -5.48 -4.03 4.64
N GLU A 47 -6.09 -3.24 3.75
CA GLU A 47 -6.25 -3.58 2.34
C GLU A 47 -4.90 -3.73 1.64
N VAL A 48 -3.99 -2.77 1.83
CA VAL A 48 -2.63 -2.80 1.28
C VAL A 48 -1.89 -4.05 1.73
N THR A 49 -1.93 -4.34 3.03
CA THR A 49 -1.29 -5.55 3.60
C THR A 49 -1.87 -6.82 2.99
N CYS A 50 -3.19 -6.91 2.87
CA CYS A 50 -3.87 -8.04 2.23
C CYS A 50 -3.51 -8.17 0.75
N ALA A 51 -3.45 -7.07 0.02
CA ALA A 51 -3.13 -7.03 -1.41
C ALA A 51 -1.69 -7.43 -1.68
N ILE A 52 -0.71 -6.85 -0.96
CA ILE A 52 0.70 -7.24 -1.03
C ILE A 52 0.83 -8.73 -0.75
N ARG A 53 0.24 -9.20 0.36
CA ARG A 53 0.25 -10.60 0.73
C ARG A 53 -0.27 -11.51 -0.37
N ARG A 54 -1.40 -11.19 -1.01
CA ARG A 54 -1.95 -12.00 -2.12
C ARG A 54 -0.99 -12.04 -3.32
N ARG A 55 -0.36 -10.90 -3.66
CA ARG A 55 0.57 -10.79 -4.79
C ARG A 55 1.92 -11.46 -4.51
N THR A 56 2.40 -11.45 -3.27
CA THR A 56 3.69 -12.06 -2.87
C THR A 56 3.58 -13.55 -2.55
N LYS A 57 2.38 -14.05 -2.20
CA LYS A 57 2.10 -15.45 -1.86
C LYS A 57 2.12 -16.47 -3.02
N ARG A 58 2.88 -16.22 -4.09
CA ARG A 58 3.53 -17.36 -4.77
C ARG A 58 4.55 -18.09 -3.85
N GLY A 59 4.77 -17.63 -2.61
CA GLY A 59 5.37 -18.44 -1.53
C GLY A 59 4.78 -18.14 -0.13
N ILE A 60 4.02 -19.09 0.42
CA ILE A 60 3.77 -19.36 1.85
C ILE A 60 2.83 -18.43 2.69
N SER A 61 1.64 -19.01 2.96
CA SER A 61 0.85 -19.16 4.20
C SER A 61 0.50 -18.04 5.20
N VAL A 62 -0.68 -18.29 5.78
CA VAL A 62 -1.59 -17.52 6.63
C VAL A 62 -0.89 -17.07 7.94
N VAL A 63 -0.59 -15.77 8.14
CA VAL A 63 -0.78 -15.11 9.45
C VAL A 63 -2.06 -15.64 10.07
N ASP A 64 -1.83 -16.55 11.00
CA ASP A 64 -2.81 -17.13 11.88
C ASP A 64 -3.57 -16.01 12.60
N PRO A 65 -4.91 -15.91 12.42
CA PRO A 65 -5.75 -14.97 13.15
C PRO A 65 -5.62 -15.08 14.67
N SER A 66 -5.12 -16.20 15.20
CA SER A 66 -4.88 -16.40 16.63
C SER A 66 -3.81 -15.47 17.22
N ARG A 67 -2.95 -14.85 16.38
CA ARG A 67 -1.91 -13.90 16.81
C ARG A 67 -2.34 -12.42 16.84
N LEU A 68 -3.59 -12.11 16.49
CA LEU A 68 -4.16 -10.75 16.53
C LEU A 68 -5.12 -10.56 17.73
N ARG A 69 -4.90 -11.26 18.84
CA ARG A 69 -5.60 -10.93 20.09
C ARG A 69 -4.96 -9.66 20.68
N LEU A 70 -5.68 -8.55 20.51
CA LEU A 70 -5.60 -7.38 21.40
C LEU A 70 -6.06 -7.76 22.80
#